data_AF-A0A7Y6K6W8-F1
#
_entry.id   AF-A0A7Y6K6W8-F1
#
_cell.length_a   1.000
_cell.length_b   1.000
_cell.length_c   1.000
_cell.angle_alpha   90.00
_cell.angle_beta   90.00
_cell.angle_gamma   90.00
#
_symmetry.space_group_name_H-M   'P 1'
#
loop_
_entity.id
_entity.type
_entity.pdbx_description
1 polymer ?
#
loop_
_entity_poly.entity_id
_entity_poly.type
_entity_poly.pdbx_seq_one_letter_code
_entity_poly.pdbx_strand_id
1 'polypeptide(L)'
;MNTFPKINLPRLEQSIAEMARFGIKSNGGCCRIALTDEDKQGRDRFVEWCTEAGCQVHVDAFGNIFAVRCGSDGDSGMVLTGSHLDTQPNGGKLDGVYGVLAGLEVIRTLNDHNIRTSRPIVVIDWTNEEGARFSPGLTGSSGFSGHIDIGAASAITGADGKNFIAELGRIGYAGSMDRDAIKPAAYIELHIEQGPVLERCRREIGVVTGVQGVRWYEVDVSGSDRHAGTTPMDDRQDSFFAVARMAEAMRRFALSLDSEVRFTIGRVAVQPG
;
A
#
# COMPACT_ATOMS: atom_id res chain seq x y z
N MET A 1 -12.45 -16.03 -32.25
CA MET A 1 -12.04 -15.05 -31.22
C MET A 1 -12.14 -15.75 -29.89
N ASN A 2 -11.05 -15.88 -29.14
CA ASN A 2 -11.13 -16.44 -27.79
C ASN A 2 -11.92 -15.45 -26.94
N THR A 3 -13.15 -15.81 -26.58
CA THR A 3 -13.95 -15.07 -25.61
C THR A 3 -13.42 -15.42 -24.24
N PHE A 4 -12.55 -14.57 -23.69
CA PHE A 4 -12.17 -14.65 -22.29
C PHE A 4 -13.41 -14.46 -21.40
N PRO A 5 -13.50 -15.14 -20.25
CA PRO A 5 -14.59 -14.93 -19.31
C PRO A 5 -14.58 -13.46 -18.84
N LYS A 6 -15.77 -12.88 -18.69
CA LYS A 6 -15.94 -11.53 -18.14
C LYS A 6 -16.15 -11.62 -16.63
N ILE A 7 -15.58 -10.66 -15.89
CA ILE A 7 -15.81 -10.52 -14.46
C ILE A 7 -17.27 -10.17 -14.15
N ASN A 8 -17.73 -10.48 -12.94
CA ASN A 8 -19.01 -10.00 -12.43
C ASN A 8 -18.79 -8.64 -11.73
N LEU A 9 -18.92 -7.55 -12.50
CA LEU A 9 -18.71 -6.19 -11.99
C LEU A 9 -19.59 -5.85 -10.78
N PRO A 10 -20.92 -6.12 -10.77
CA PRO A 10 -21.75 -5.89 -9.58
C PRO A 10 -21.24 -6.59 -8.31
N ARG A 11 -20.73 -7.83 -8.42
CA ARG A 11 -20.17 -8.58 -7.27
C ARG A 11 -18.88 -7.94 -6.76
N LEU A 12 -18.03 -7.46 -7.66
CA LEU A 12 -16.80 -6.74 -7.29
C LEU A 12 -17.11 -5.41 -6.60
N GLU A 13 -18.01 -4.62 -7.17
CA GLU A 13 -18.46 -3.35 -6.58
C GLU A 13 -19.07 -3.55 -5.19
N GLN A 14 -19.88 -4.60 -5.02
CA GLN A 14 -20.44 -4.97 -3.72
C GLN A 14 -19.33 -5.35 -2.72
N SER A 15 -18.34 -6.14 -3.15
CA SER A 15 -17.23 -6.56 -2.29
C SER A 15 -16.40 -5.36 -1.84
N ILE A 16 -16.14 -4.39 -2.73
CA ILE A 16 -15.45 -3.13 -2.41
C ILE A 16 -16.28 -2.29 -1.43
N ALA A 17 -17.58 -2.13 -1.70
CA ALA A 17 -18.48 -1.37 -0.84
C ALA A 17 -18.60 -1.98 0.57
N GLU A 18 -18.56 -3.31 0.66
CA GLU A 18 -18.58 -4.03 1.93
C GLU A 18 -17.25 -3.92 2.68
N MET A 19 -16.12 -4.12 2.00
CA MET A 19 -14.79 -3.92 2.59
C MET A 19 -14.63 -2.49 3.13
N ALA A 20 -15.14 -1.50 2.41
CA ALA A 20 -15.10 -0.10 2.84
C ALA A 20 -15.84 0.17 4.17
N ARG A 21 -16.77 -0.71 4.61
CA ARG A 21 -17.47 -0.56 5.89
C ARG A 21 -16.51 -0.67 7.08
N PHE A 22 -15.45 -1.45 6.94
CA PHE A 22 -14.39 -1.55 7.94
C PHE A 22 -13.49 -0.31 7.84
N GLY A 23 -13.75 0.69 8.68
CA GLY A 23 -13.05 1.98 8.66
C GLY A 23 -13.77 3.08 7.87
N ILE A 24 -15.05 2.94 7.52
CA ILE A 24 -15.79 4.01 6.81
C ILE A 24 -15.87 5.29 7.65
N LYS A 25 -15.61 6.44 7.03
CA LYS A 25 -15.75 7.76 7.64
C LYS A 25 -17.06 8.42 7.19
N SER A 26 -17.54 9.39 7.98
CA SER A 26 -18.76 10.15 7.66
C SER A 26 -18.69 10.93 6.34
N ASN A 27 -17.48 11.29 5.90
CA ASN A 27 -17.25 11.95 4.61
C ASN A 27 -17.14 10.98 3.43
N GLY A 28 -17.38 9.68 3.65
CA GLY A 28 -17.28 8.63 2.62
C GLY A 28 -15.87 8.10 2.35
N GLY A 29 -14.83 8.64 3.01
CA GLY A 29 -13.48 8.08 2.99
C GLY A 29 -13.35 6.82 3.84
N CYS A 30 -12.15 6.25 3.87
CA CYS A 30 -11.80 5.07 4.67
C CYS A 30 -10.59 5.38 5.57
N CYS A 31 -10.59 4.80 6.76
CA CYS A 31 -9.52 4.85 7.75
C CYS A 31 -9.39 3.46 8.36
N ARG A 32 -8.84 2.54 7.58
CA ARG A 32 -8.46 1.20 7.99
C ARG A 32 -6.94 1.14 8.04
N ILE A 33 -6.39 1.49 9.18
CA ILE A 33 -4.94 1.59 9.38
C ILE A 33 -4.36 0.20 9.64
N ALA A 34 -3.18 -0.10 9.09
CA ALA A 34 -2.55 -1.40 9.25
C ALA A 34 -2.54 -1.89 10.71
N LEU A 35 -2.96 -3.14 10.89
CA LEU A 35 -2.98 -3.89 12.16
C LEU A 35 -3.88 -3.31 13.25
N THR A 36 -4.80 -2.39 12.93
CA THR A 36 -5.89 -2.04 13.85
C THR A 36 -7.00 -3.09 13.81
N ASP A 37 -8.02 -2.93 14.65
CA ASP A 37 -9.15 -3.86 14.66
C ASP A 37 -9.99 -3.75 13.38
N GLU A 38 -10.06 -2.58 12.76
CA GLU A 38 -10.69 -2.39 11.45
C GLU A 38 -9.94 -3.15 10.35
N ASP A 39 -8.60 -3.12 10.39
CA ASP A 39 -7.77 -3.90 9.44
C ASP A 39 -7.98 -5.40 9.66
N LYS A 40 -7.96 -5.85 10.92
CA LYS A 40 -8.30 -7.23 11.26
C LYS A 40 -9.66 -7.65 10.70
N GLN A 41 -10.70 -6.84 10.86
CA GLN A 41 -12.04 -7.13 10.33
C GLN A 41 -12.04 -7.26 8.80
N GLY A 42 -11.32 -6.37 8.11
CA GLY A 42 -11.15 -6.45 6.66
C GLY A 42 -10.42 -7.72 6.22
N ARG A 43 -9.30 -8.04 6.89
CA ARG A 43 -8.54 -9.28 6.66
C ARG A 43 -9.38 -10.53 6.90
N ASP A 44 -10.10 -10.60 8.02
CA ASP A 44 -10.95 -11.74 8.36
C ASP A 44 -12.01 -11.96 7.28
N ARG A 45 -12.65 -10.88 6.82
CA ARG A 45 -13.64 -10.94 5.75
C ARG A 45 -13.04 -11.38 4.41
N PHE A 46 -11.83 -10.91 4.09
CA PHE A 46 -11.12 -11.35 2.90
C PHE A 46 -10.76 -12.85 2.96
N VAL A 47 -10.28 -13.34 4.10
CA VAL A 47 -9.99 -14.77 4.34
C VAL A 47 -11.24 -15.62 4.18
N GLU A 48 -12.37 -15.19 4.76
CA GLU A 48 -13.67 -15.85 4.62
C GLU A 48 -14.05 -15.97 3.14
N TRP A 49 -14.06 -14.85 2.40
CA TRP A 49 -14.41 -14.83 0.98
C TRP A 49 -13.49 -15.69 0.11
N CYS A 50 -12.19 -15.72 0.41
CA CYS A 50 -11.23 -16.57 -0.29
C CYS A 50 -11.50 -18.05 -0.03
N THR A 51 -11.80 -18.40 1.22
CA THR A 51 -12.14 -19.77 1.63
C THR A 51 -13.44 -20.24 0.97
N GLU A 52 -14.47 -19.39 0.95
CA GLU A 52 -15.72 -19.63 0.22
C GLU A 52 -15.50 -19.83 -1.28
N ALA A 53 -14.54 -19.13 -1.87
CA ALA A 53 -14.13 -19.30 -3.26
C ALA A 53 -13.24 -20.55 -3.48
N GLY A 54 -13.02 -21.38 -2.45
CA GLY A 54 -12.27 -22.62 -2.52
C GLY A 54 -10.74 -22.44 -2.51
N CYS A 55 -10.24 -21.29 -2.05
CA CYS A 55 -8.80 -21.05 -1.91
C CYS A 55 -8.26 -21.71 -0.63
N GLN A 56 -7.00 -22.13 -0.68
CA GLN A 56 -6.19 -22.42 0.51
C GLN A 56 -5.57 -21.11 0.98
N VAL A 57 -5.89 -20.69 2.21
CA VAL A 57 -5.39 -19.43 2.77
C VAL A 57 -4.22 -19.70 3.70
N HIS A 58 -3.14 -18.96 3.50
CA HIS A 58 -1.94 -19.00 4.32
C HIS A 58 -1.54 -17.60 4.77
N VAL A 59 -0.82 -17.52 5.89
CA VAL A 59 -0.30 -16.26 6.43
C VAL A 59 1.17 -16.45 6.76
N ASP A 60 2.03 -15.51 6.36
CA ASP A 60 3.46 -15.53 6.68
C ASP A 60 3.79 -14.77 7.97
N ALA A 61 5.07 -14.74 8.33
CA ALA A 61 5.54 -14.07 9.55
C ALA A 61 5.41 -12.53 9.50
N PHE A 62 5.18 -11.93 8.34
CA PHE A 62 4.90 -10.50 8.16
C PHE A 62 3.40 -10.20 8.08
N GLY A 63 2.55 -11.22 8.25
CA GLY A 63 1.09 -11.11 8.20
C GLY A 63 0.51 -10.99 6.80
N ASN A 64 1.32 -11.21 5.76
CA ASN A 64 0.80 -11.22 4.40
C ASN A 64 -0.15 -12.40 4.25
N ILE A 65 -1.28 -12.19 3.58
CA ILE A 65 -2.29 -13.23 3.37
C ILE A 65 -2.16 -13.73 1.94
N PHE A 66 -2.02 -15.04 1.76
CA PHE A 66 -1.90 -15.70 0.47
C PHE A 66 -3.12 -16.61 0.26
N ALA A 67 -4.03 -16.22 -0.63
CA ALA A 67 -5.17 -17.04 -1.04
C ALA A 67 -4.83 -17.80 -2.33
N VAL A 68 -4.54 -19.09 -2.19
CA VAL A 68 -4.07 -19.96 -3.27
C VAL A 68 -5.23 -20.72 -3.89
N ARG A 69 -5.51 -20.44 -5.17
CA ARG A 69 -6.35 -21.29 -6.03
C ARG A 69 -5.46 -22.29 -6.77
N CYS A 70 -5.64 -23.57 -6.48
CA CYS A 70 -4.83 -24.64 -7.08
C CYS A 70 -4.93 -24.68 -8.61
N GLY A 71 -3.78 -24.90 -9.26
CA GLY A 71 -3.70 -25.24 -10.69
C GLY A 71 -3.75 -26.76 -10.92
N SER A 72 -3.67 -27.18 -12.18
CA SER A 72 -3.56 -28.59 -12.56
C SER A 72 -2.12 -29.12 -12.57
N ASP A 73 -1.12 -28.25 -12.77
CA ASP A 73 0.31 -28.61 -12.87
C ASP A 73 1.13 -27.91 -11.78
N GLY A 74 1.43 -28.65 -10.70
CA GLY A 74 2.03 -28.12 -9.47
C GLY A 74 3.48 -27.60 -9.58
N ASP A 75 4.19 -27.91 -10.66
CA ASP A 75 5.65 -27.64 -10.76
C ASP A 75 6.01 -26.44 -11.66
N SER A 76 5.00 -25.65 -12.07
CA SER A 76 5.15 -24.65 -13.14
C SER A 76 5.26 -23.19 -12.66
N GLY A 77 5.41 -22.98 -11.34
CA GLY A 77 5.38 -21.68 -10.68
C GLY A 77 3.95 -21.11 -10.54
N MET A 78 3.81 -20.03 -9.79
CA MET A 78 2.52 -19.43 -9.41
C MET A 78 2.33 -18.08 -10.10
N VAL A 79 1.12 -17.80 -10.58
CA VAL A 79 0.75 -16.45 -11.04
C VAL A 79 0.20 -15.70 -9.85
N LEU A 80 0.90 -14.65 -9.43
CA LEU A 80 0.55 -13.84 -8.29
C LEU A 80 -0.22 -12.61 -8.76
N THR A 81 -1.21 -12.20 -7.97
CA THR A 81 -1.90 -10.92 -8.07
C THR A 81 -2.23 -10.45 -6.68
N GLY A 82 -2.45 -9.16 -6.49
CA GLY A 82 -2.74 -8.64 -5.16
C GLY A 82 -2.43 -7.17 -5.06
N SER A 83 -2.52 -6.66 -3.84
CA SER A 83 -2.13 -5.31 -3.44
C SER A 83 -2.21 -5.26 -1.91
N HIS A 84 -2.82 -4.25 -1.31
CA HIS A 84 -2.98 -4.09 0.15
C HIS A 84 -4.41 -3.74 0.55
N LEU A 85 -4.82 -4.14 1.76
CA LEU A 85 -6.10 -3.76 2.36
C LEU A 85 -5.99 -2.59 3.34
N ASP A 86 -4.79 -2.26 3.84
CA ASP A 86 -4.62 -1.07 4.69
C ASP A 86 -4.71 0.23 3.88
N THR A 87 -4.99 1.34 4.57
CA THR A 87 -5.24 2.66 3.96
C THR A 87 -4.52 3.75 4.74
N GLN A 88 -4.29 4.90 4.11
CA GLN A 88 -4.01 6.15 4.83
C GLN A 88 -5.17 6.57 5.79
N PRO A 89 -4.92 7.40 6.82
CA PRO A 89 -5.95 7.92 7.73
C PRO A 89 -7.11 8.69 7.07
N ASN A 90 -6.87 9.20 5.86
CA ASN A 90 -7.85 9.87 5.01
C ASN A 90 -7.95 9.21 3.63
N GLY A 91 -7.76 7.89 3.58
CA GLY A 91 -7.75 7.12 2.35
C GLY A 91 -9.10 7.03 1.64
N GLY A 92 -9.05 6.57 0.39
CA GLY A 92 -10.23 6.22 -0.40
C GLY A 92 -10.70 4.78 -0.15
N LYS A 93 -11.66 4.33 -0.96
CA LYS A 93 -12.16 2.94 -0.93
C LYS A 93 -11.46 2.00 -1.92
N LEU A 94 -10.60 2.56 -2.77
CA LEU A 94 -10.05 1.87 -3.95
C LEU A 94 -8.55 1.64 -3.87
N ASP A 95 -7.81 2.56 -3.25
CA ASP A 95 -6.36 2.48 -3.07
C ASP A 95 -6.00 1.17 -2.36
N GLY A 96 -5.15 0.35 -2.99
CA GLY A 96 -4.86 -1.04 -2.62
C GLY A 96 -6.02 -2.03 -2.75
N VAL A 97 -7.12 -1.74 -2.05
CA VAL A 97 -8.30 -2.61 -1.89
C VAL A 97 -8.83 -3.12 -3.22
N TYR A 98 -8.82 -2.25 -4.24
CA TYR A 98 -9.27 -2.62 -5.58
C TYR A 98 -8.44 -3.77 -6.16
N GLY A 99 -7.12 -3.75 -6.03
CA GLY A 99 -6.22 -4.78 -6.54
C GLY A 99 -6.45 -6.13 -5.87
N VAL A 100 -6.58 -6.15 -4.54
CA VAL A 100 -6.87 -7.36 -3.76
C VAL A 100 -8.22 -7.96 -4.17
N LEU A 101 -9.28 -7.15 -4.19
CA LEU A 101 -10.62 -7.65 -4.48
C LEU A 101 -10.84 -7.98 -5.96
N ALA A 102 -10.15 -7.30 -6.88
CA ALA A 102 -10.13 -7.68 -8.29
C ALA A 102 -9.46 -9.05 -8.47
N GLY A 103 -8.36 -9.33 -7.76
CA GLY A 103 -7.73 -10.66 -7.74
C GLY A 103 -8.70 -11.76 -7.28
N LEU A 104 -9.44 -11.51 -6.20
CA LEU A 104 -10.48 -12.43 -5.74
C LEU A 104 -11.61 -12.60 -6.77
N GLU A 105 -12.04 -11.52 -7.43
CA GLU A 105 -13.06 -11.60 -8.47
C GLU A 105 -12.59 -12.39 -9.69
N VAL A 106 -11.29 -12.33 -10.04
CA VAL A 106 -10.70 -13.22 -11.06
C VAL A 106 -10.88 -14.68 -10.67
N ILE A 107 -10.56 -15.04 -9.41
CA ILE A 107 -10.75 -16.42 -8.90
C ILE A 107 -12.23 -16.83 -8.99
N ARG A 108 -13.15 -16.00 -8.48
CA ARG A 108 -14.59 -16.29 -8.52
C ARG A 108 -15.10 -16.44 -9.94
N THR A 109 -14.66 -15.59 -10.86
CA THR A 109 -15.03 -15.66 -12.28
C THR A 109 -14.54 -16.96 -12.93
N LEU A 110 -13.30 -17.39 -12.65
CA LEU A 110 -12.78 -18.66 -13.14
C LEU A 110 -13.58 -19.85 -12.59
N ASN A 111 -14.02 -19.77 -11.34
CA ASN A 111 -14.86 -20.80 -10.72
C ASN A 111 -16.26 -20.84 -11.34
N ASP A 112 -16.92 -19.70 -11.52
CA ASP A 112 -18.25 -19.60 -12.14
C ASP A 112 -18.26 -20.23 -13.56
N HIS A 113 -17.15 -20.11 -14.28
CA HIS A 113 -16.99 -20.65 -15.63
C HIS A 113 -16.31 -22.03 -15.66
N ASN A 114 -16.06 -22.65 -14.51
CA ASN A 114 -15.40 -23.95 -14.38
C ASN A 114 -14.03 -24.03 -15.12
N ILE A 115 -13.29 -22.93 -15.17
CA ILE A 115 -11.99 -22.85 -15.86
C ILE A 115 -10.89 -23.37 -14.94
N ARG A 116 -10.16 -24.39 -15.40
CA ARG A 116 -8.95 -24.88 -14.72
C ARG A 116 -7.72 -24.23 -15.35
N THR A 117 -6.82 -23.75 -14.51
CA THR A 117 -5.54 -23.15 -14.92
C THR A 117 -4.43 -24.16 -14.70
N SER A 118 -3.39 -24.15 -15.53
CA SER A 118 -2.24 -25.03 -15.31
C SER A 118 -1.47 -24.61 -14.07
N ARG A 119 -1.23 -23.30 -13.91
CA ARG A 119 -0.59 -22.70 -12.74
C ARG A 119 -1.59 -22.39 -11.64
N PRO A 120 -1.19 -22.50 -10.37
CA PRO A 120 -1.92 -21.87 -9.28
C PRO A 120 -1.99 -20.36 -9.48
N ILE A 121 -3.10 -19.76 -9.05
CA ILE A 121 -3.27 -18.31 -8.95
C ILE A 121 -3.29 -17.97 -7.47
N VAL A 122 -2.52 -16.97 -7.05
CA VAL A 122 -2.45 -16.53 -5.66
C VAL A 122 -2.88 -15.08 -5.59
N VAL A 123 -3.90 -14.79 -4.79
CA VAL A 123 -4.28 -13.41 -4.45
C VAL A 123 -3.61 -13.06 -3.12
N ILE A 124 -2.93 -11.92 -3.09
CA ILE A 124 -2.13 -11.49 -1.95
C ILE A 124 -2.65 -10.17 -1.38
N ASP A 125 -2.75 -10.12 -0.06
CA ASP A 125 -2.88 -8.89 0.71
C ASP A 125 -1.55 -8.62 1.46
N TRP A 126 -0.83 -7.59 1.02
CA TRP A 126 0.45 -7.17 1.61
C TRP A 126 0.22 -6.32 2.85
N THR A 127 0.93 -6.64 3.92
CA THR A 127 0.78 -5.92 5.20
C THR A 127 1.51 -4.58 5.20
N ASN A 128 0.80 -3.52 5.65
CA ASN A 128 1.36 -2.19 5.93
C ASN A 128 2.09 -1.62 4.69
N GLU A 129 1.38 -1.59 3.57
CA GLU A 129 1.88 -1.00 2.33
C GLU A 129 2.04 0.51 2.50
N GLU A 130 1.02 1.16 3.06
CA GLU A 130 0.90 2.62 3.14
C GLU A 130 1.93 3.24 4.10
N GLY A 131 2.42 2.44 5.05
CA GLY A 131 3.38 2.88 6.06
C GLY A 131 2.85 3.94 7.03
N ALA A 132 1.53 4.14 7.10
CA ALA A 132 0.89 5.21 7.84
C ALA A 132 1.04 5.08 9.36
N ARG A 133 1.00 3.84 9.87
CA ARG A 133 1.19 3.55 11.29
C ARG A 133 2.61 3.11 11.60
N PHE A 134 3.16 2.24 10.77
CA PHE A 134 4.50 1.69 10.92
C PHE A 134 5.33 2.12 9.71
N SER A 135 6.39 2.89 9.92
CA SER A 135 7.24 3.36 8.82
C SER A 135 8.59 2.61 8.82
N PRO A 136 9.18 2.37 7.64
CA PRO A 136 8.65 2.63 6.30
C PRO A 136 7.48 1.70 5.94
N GLY A 137 6.68 2.10 4.94
CA GLY A 137 5.67 1.24 4.33
C GLY A 137 6.26 0.06 3.57
N LEU A 138 5.43 -0.64 2.80
CA LEU A 138 5.79 -1.85 2.06
C LEU A 138 6.36 -2.97 2.94
N THR A 139 6.02 -3.01 4.23
CA THR A 139 6.70 -3.89 5.19
C THR A 139 6.50 -5.36 4.82
N GLY A 140 5.27 -5.75 4.51
CA GLY A 140 4.93 -7.10 4.12
C GLY A 140 5.64 -7.57 2.85
N SER A 141 5.55 -6.80 1.77
CA SER A 141 6.19 -7.12 0.48
C SER A 141 7.72 -7.04 0.54
N SER A 142 8.29 -6.17 1.38
CA SER A 142 9.72 -6.12 1.65
C SER A 142 10.22 -7.39 2.36
N GLY A 143 9.42 -7.93 3.29
CA GLY A 143 9.71 -9.21 3.95
C GLY A 143 9.67 -10.39 2.97
N PHE A 144 8.63 -10.42 2.14
CA PHE A 144 8.47 -11.43 1.10
C PHE A 144 9.62 -11.41 0.07
N SER A 145 10.02 -10.24 -0.39
CA SER A 145 11.13 -10.07 -1.35
C SER A 145 12.52 -10.16 -0.72
N GLY A 146 12.61 -10.25 0.61
CA GLY A 146 13.86 -10.41 1.35
C GLY A 146 14.69 -9.13 1.51
N HIS A 147 14.09 -7.97 1.32
CA HIS A 147 14.71 -6.69 1.62
C HIS A 147 14.77 -6.40 3.12
N ILE A 148 13.84 -6.97 3.90
CA ILE A 148 13.89 -6.97 5.36
C ILE A 148 13.68 -8.39 5.89
N ASP A 149 14.28 -8.69 7.04
CA ASP A 149 14.04 -9.93 7.77
C ASP A 149 13.12 -9.71 8.98
N ILE A 150 12.76 -10.81 9.65
CA ILE A 150 11.87 -10.75 10.83
C ILE A 150 12.51 -10.01 12.01
N GLY A 151 13.84 -9.98 12.10
CA GLY A 151 14.56 -9.25 13.14
C GLY A 151 14.43 -7.74 12.94
N ALA A 152 14.62 -7.26 11.71
CA ALA A 152 14.39 -5.87 11.34
C ALA A 152 12.92 -5.47 11.54
N ALA A 153 11.95 -6.31 11.13
CA ALA A 153 10.54 -6.05 11.37
C ALA A 153 10.18 -6.02 12.87
N SER A 154 10.86 -6.80 13.70
CA SER A 154 10.68 -6.78 15.16
C SER A 154 11.13 -5.47 15.81
N ALA A 155 11.99 -4.68 15.15
CA ALA A 155 12.39 -3.36 15.62
C ALA A 155 11.41 -2.25 15.21
N ILE A 156 10.46 -2.53 14.31
CA ILE A 156 9.51 -1.52 13.84
C ILE A 156 8.52 -1.18 14.95
N THR A 157 8.49 0.10 15.29
CA THR A 157 7.56 0.71 16.25
C THR A 157 6.72 1.75 15.53
N GLY A 158 5.40 1.67 15.70
CA GLY A 158 4.46 2.58 15.08
C GLY A 158 4.45 3.96 15.72
N ALA A 159 3.81 4.91 15.05
CA ALA A 159 3.65 6.29 15.54
C ALA A 159 2.87 6.38 16.88
N ASP A 160 2.15 5.33 17.25
CA ASP A 160 1.43 5.15 18.52
C ASP A 160 2.26 4.43 19.60
N GLY A 161 3.53 4.12 19.33
CA GLY A 161 4.43 3.39 20.22
C GLY A 161 4.21 1.87 20.26
N LYS A 162 3.33 1.31 19.41
CA LYS A 162 3.09 -0.13 19.34
C LYS A 162 4.12 -0.84 18.48
N ASN A 163 4.43 -2.09 18.79
CA ASN A 163 5.37 -2.89 18.01
C ASN A 163 4.65 -3.66 16.90
N PHE A 164 5.23 -3.68 15.69
CA PHE A 164 4.64 -4.30 14.51
C PHE A 164 4.34 -5.80 14.69
N ILE A 165 5.33 -6.59 15.15
CA ILE A 165 5.17 -8.04 15.35
C ILE A 165 4.19 -8.33 16.49
N ALA A 166 4.21 -7.54 17.56
CA ALA A 166 3.25 -7.67 18.64
C ALA A 166 1.81 -7.42 18.17
N GLU A 167 1.58 -6.43 17.31
CA GLU A 167 0.26 -6.14 16.75
C GLU A 167 -0.20 -7.24 15.79
N LEU A 168 0.68 -7.83 14.97
CA LEU A 168 0.37 -9.04 14.19
C LEU A 168 -0.10 -10.19 15.10
N GLY A 169 0.61 -10.42 16.20
CA GLY A 169 0.22 -11.41 17.21
C GLY A 169 -1.14 -11.09 17.84
N ARG A 170 -1.37 -9.81 18.18
CA ARG A 170 -2.62 -9.32 18.78
C ARG A 170 -3.83 -9.57 17.88
N ILE A 171 -3.70 -9.32 16.57
CA ILE A 171 -4.80 -9.52 15.62
C ILE A 171 -4.88 -10.96 15.09
N GLY A 172 -3.95 -11.84 15.46
CA GLY A 172 -3.95 -13.25 15.03
C GLY A 172 -3.39 -13.49 13.63
N TYR A 173 -2.61 -12.55 13.08
CA TYR A 173 -1.99 -12.64 11.75
C TYR A 173 -0.47 -12.81 11.81
N ALA A 174 0.09 -13.17 12.96
CA ALA A 174 1.49 -13.64 13.04
C ALA A 174 1.58 -15.09 12.52
N GLY A 175 1.63 -15.23 11.19
CA GLY A 175 1.66 -16.52 10.51
C GLY A 175 3.03 -17.19 10.51
N SER A 176 3.09 -18.37 9.89
CA SER A 176 4.30 -19.19 9.83
C SER A 176 4.56 -19.76 8.43
N MET A 177 3.84 -19.29 7.41
CA MET A 177 4.11 -19.70 6.04
C MET A 177 5.54 -19.30 5.67
N ASP A 178 6.29 -20.25 5.11
CA ASP A 178 7.58 -19.99 4.51
C ASP A 178 7.37 -19.30 3.16
N ARG A 179 7.99 -18.13 2.97
CA ARG A 179 7.91 -17.37 1.72
C ARG A 179 8.45 -18.18 0.54
N ASP A 180 9.44 -19.06 0.76
CA ASP A 180 10.09 -19.84 -0.29
C ASP A 180 9.15 -20.92 -0.86
N ALA A 181 8.02 -21.17 -0.19
CA ALA A 181 6.93 -21.99 -0.73
C ALA A 181 6.19 -21.30 -1.89
N ILE A 182 6.24 -19.97 -1.98
CA ILE A 182 5.70 -19.20 -3.11
C ILE A 182 6.79 -19.07 -4.17
N LYS A 183 6.60 -19.69 -5.33
CA LYS A 183 7.52 -19.61 -6.47
C LYS A 183 6.87 -18.79 -7.59
N PRO A 184 7.12 -17.47 -7.70
CA PRO A 184 6.43 -16.62 -8.67
C PRO A 184 6.88 -16.95 -10.10
N ALA A 185 5.92 -17.18 -10.99
CA ALA A 185 6.14 -17.16 -12.44
C ALA A 185 5.85 -15.76 -13.02
N ALA A 186 4.93 -15.03 -12.41
CA ALA A 186 4.59 -13.64 -12.73
C ALA A 186 3.90 -12.99 -11.52
N TYR A 187 3.97 -11.66 -11.41
CA TYR A 187 3.20 -10.84 -10.48
C TYR A 187 2.51 -9.73 -11.28
N ILE A 188 1.20 -9.58 -11.11
CA ILE A 188 0.40 -8.53 -11.74
C ILE A 188 -0.39 -7.82 -10.65
N GLU A 189 -0.24 -6.51 -10.55
CA GLU A 189 -0.99 -5.68 -9.62
C GLU A 189 -1.89 -4.73 -10.40
N LEU A 190 -3.19 -4.79 -10.11
CA LEU A 190 -4.16 -3.84 -10.62
C LEU A 190 -4.32 -2.72 -9.60
N HIS A 191 -4.20 -1.49 -10.06
CA HIS A 191 -4.29 -0.34 -9.18
C HIS A 191 -5.00 0.83 -9.87
N ILE A 192 -5.59 1.73 -9.07
CA ILE A 192 -6.04 3.02 -9.58
C ILE A 192 -4.83 3.89 -9.94
N GLU A 193 -5.02 4.85 -10.84
CA GLU A 193 -3.92 5.72 -11.28
C GLU A 193 -3.34 6.60 -10.15
N GLN A 194 -4.17 6.96 -9.16
CA GLN A 194 -3.89 8.02 -8.15
C GLN A 194 -3.53 9.39 -8.75
N GLY A 195 -3.71 9.55 -10.07
CA GLY A 195 -3.44 10.75 -10.83
C GLY A 195 -4.54 11.02 -11.87
N PRO A 196 -4.46 12.14 -12.60
CA PRO A 196 -5.51 12.57 -13.50
C PRO A 196 -5.23 12.26 -14.99
N VAL A 197 -4.15 11.54 -15.33
CA VAL A 197 -3.67 11.38 -16.71
C VAL A 197 -4.62 10.53 -17.55
N LEU A 198 -5.04 9.36 -17.07
CA LEU A 198 -5.96 8.47 -17.78
C LEU A 198 -7.31 9.16 -17.99
N GLU A 199 -7.83 9.85 -16.97
CA GLU A 199 -9.06 10.63 -17.08
C GLU A 199 -8.93 11.73 -18.14
N ARG A 200 -7.87 12.57 -18.05
CA ARG A 200 -7.61 13.65 -19.02
C ARG A 200 -7.42 13.13 -20.45
N CYS A 201 -6.78 11.98 -20.60
CA CYS A 201 -6.57 11.34 -21.89
C CYS A 201 -7.74 10.46 -22.35
N ARG A 202 -8.82 10.35 -21.55
CA ARG A 202 -9.99 9.48 -21.80
C ARG A 202 -9.59 8.04 -22.11
N ARG A 203 -8.69 7.48 -21.31
CA ARG A 203 -8.25 6.09 -21.39
C ARG A 203 -8.75 5.33 -20.17
N GLU A 204 -9.20 4.10 -20.39
CA GLU A 204 -9.70 3.25 -19.31
C GLU A 204 -8.56 2.46 -18.62
N ILE A 205 -7.52 2.09 -19.37
CA ILE A 205 -6.42 1.25 -18.88
C ILE A 205 -5.08 1.91 -19.19
N GLY A 206 -4.22 1.99 -18.18
CA GLY A 206 -2.81 2.34 -18.30
C GLY A 206 -1.93 1.10 -18.19
N VAL A 207 -0.98 0.94 -19.10
CA VAL A 207 0.08 -0.09 -18.98
C VAL A 207 1.26 0.55 -18.26
N VAL A 208 1.45 0.19 -16.99
CA VAL A 208 2.53 0.74 -16.16
C VAL A 208 3.86 0.16 -16.63
N THR A 209 4.80 1.01 -17.05
CA THR A 209 6.13 0.60 -17.52
C THR A 209 7.21 0.71 -16.44
N GLY A 210 6.91 1.36 -15.33
CA GLY A 210 7.81 1.55 -14.21
C GLY A 210 7.18 2.39 -13.11
N VAL A 211 7.82 2.40 -11.94
CA VAL A 211 7.46 3.22 -10.79
C VAL A 211 8.59 4.23 -10.57
N GLN A 212 8.24 5.47 -10.19
CA GLN A 212 9.24 6.51 -9.95
C GLN A 212 10.15 6.13 -8.79
N GLY A 213 11.46 6.32 -8.94
CA GLY A 213 12.40 6.22 -7.84
C GLY A 213 12.20 7.37 -6.85
N VAL A 214 12.28 7.07 -5.56
CA VAL A 214 11.99 8.03 -4.49
C VAL A 214 13.21 8.21 -3.59
N ARG A 215 13.48 9.45 -3.18
CA ARG A 215 14.50 9.78 -2.16
C ARG A 215 13.90 10.73 -1.14
N TRP A 216 13.99 10.35 0.13
CA TRP A 216 13.50 11.16 1.25
C TRP A 216 14.68 11.77 1.99
N TYR A 217 14.52 13.01 2.43
CA TYR A 217 15.54 13.77 3.14
C TYR A 217 14.91 14.42 4.37
N GLU A 218 15.63 14.40 5.48
CA GLU A 218 15.40 15.27 6.63
C GLU A 218 16.46 16.37 6.61
N VAL A 219 16.04 17.62 6.79
CA VAL A 219 16.92 18.78 6.70
C VAL A 219 16.65 19.71 7.89
N ASP A 220 17.63 19.83 8.76
CA ASP A 220 17.60 20.77 9.88
C ASP A 220 18.25 22.10 9.49
N VAL A 221 17.54 23.20 9.74
CA VAL A 221 18.04 24.56 9.53
C VAL A 221 17.96 25.32 10.85
N SER A 222 19.12 25.65 11.42
CA SER A 222 19.22 26.37 12.68
C SER A 222 19.46 27.87 12.46
N GLY A 223 18.82 28.67 13.30
CA GLY A 223 18.96 30.12 13.36
C GLY A 223 19.32 30.60 14.75
N SER A 224 18.97 31.85 15.07
CA SER A 224 19.13 32.41 16.42
C SER A 224 17.83 33.04 16.90
N ASP A 225 17.36 32.61 18.07
CA ASP A 225 16.16 33.16 18.70
C ASP A 225 16.39 34.60 19.14
N ARG A 226 15.50 35.49 18.71
CA ARG A 226 15.58 36.94 18.94
C ARG A 226 14.18 37.54 19.02
N HIS A 227 14.04 38.69 19.68
CA HIS A 227 12.75 39.35 19.85
C HIS A 227 12.26 39.96 18.52
N ALA A 228 11.09 39.53 18.04
CA ALA A 228 10.58 39.88 16.72
C ALA A 228 10.39 41.39 16.47
N GLY A 229 10.10 42.17 17.52
CA GLY A 229 9.85 43.61 17.40
C GLY A 229 11.09 44.50 17.53
N THR A 230 12.14 44.05 18.21
CA THR A 230 13.28 44.92 18.59
C THR A 230 14.58 44.51 17.93
N THR A 231 14.63 43.33 17.31
CA THR A 231 15.83 42.86 16.60
C THR A 231 15.89 43.52 15.22
N PRO A 232 16.92 44.34 14.93
CA PRO A 232 17.15 44.89 13.60
C PRO A 232 17.21 43.79 12.55
N MET A 233 16.80 44.09 11.32
CA MET A 233 16.74 43.08 10.25
C MET A 233 18.11 42.47 9.92
N ASP A 234 19.17 43.28 9.97
CA ASP A 234 20.53 42.86 9.64
C ASP A 234 21.14 41.91 10.71
N ASP A 235 20.55 41.86 11.92
CA ASP A 235 21.01 41.02 13.02
C ASP A 235 20.25 39.67 13.10
N ARG A 236 19.31 39.42 12.18
CA ARG A 236 18.46 38.22 12.22
C ARG A 236 19.14 37.03 11.56
N GLN A 237 19.02 35.88 12.22
CA GLN A 237 19.29 34.57 11.65
C GLN A 237 17.98 33.77 11.65
N ASP A 238 17.09 34.13 10.74
CA ASP A 238 15.74 33.56 10.65
C ASP A 238 15.77 32.23 9.87
N SER A 239 15.68 31.12 10.60
CA SER A 239 15.71 29.78 10.03
C SER A 239 14.50 29.50 9.14
N PHE A 240 13.31 30.00 9.49
CA PHE A 240 12.11 29.77 8.69
C PHE A 240 12.17 30.54 7.37
N PHE A 241 12.65 31.78 7.38
CA PHE A 241 12.88 32.53 6.14
C PHE A 241 13.94 31.88 5.26
N ALA A 242 14.99 31.31 5.85
CA ALA A 242 15.97 30.51 5.10
C ALA A 242 15.31 29.27 4.45
N VAL A 243 14.49 28.52 5.18
CA VAL A 243 13.74 27.37 4.66
C VAL A 243 12.78 27.78 3.54
N ALA A 244 12.08 28.91 3.67
CA ALA A 244 11.18 29.40 2.62
C ALA A 244 11.93 29.71 1.31
N ARG A 245 13.12 30.31 1.41
CA ARG A 245 14.00 30.56 0.25
C ARG A 245 14.56 29.27 -0.34
N MET A 246 14.96 28.32 0.49
CA MET A 246 15.41 27.00 0.04
C MET A 246 14.31 26.26 -0.71
N ALA A 247 13.08 26.23 -0.18
CA ALA A 247 11.93 25.59 -0.79
C ALA A 247 11.65 26.13 -2.20
N GLU A 248 11.65 27.45 -2.36
CA GLU A 248 11.45 28.10 -3.67
C GLU A 248 12.57 27.75 -4.65
N ALA A 249 13.84 27.86 -4.22
CA ALA A 249 15.00 27.56 -5.04
C ALA A 249 15.05 26.09 -5.49
N MET A 250 14.82 25.16 -4.55
CA MET A 250 14.79 23.72 -4.82
C MET A 250 13.66 23.35 -5.77
N ARG A 251 12.45 23.91 -5.60
CA ARG A 251 11.34 23.67 -6.51
C ARG A 251 11.64 24.16 -7.93
N ARG A 252 12.19 25.37 -8.07
CA ARG A 252 12.61 25.88 -9.39
C ARG A 252 13.67 24.98 -10.03
N PHE A 253 14.68 24.59 -9.25
CA PHE A 253 15.73 23.71 -9.73
C PHE A 253 15.18 22.36 -10.18
N ALA A 254 14.34 21.71 -9.36
CA ALA A 254 13.71 20.44 -9.70
C ALA A 254 12.91 20.50 -11.01
N LEU A 255 12.10 21.54 -11.19
CA LEU A 255 11.31 21.75 -12.41
C LEU A 255 12.15 22.11 -13.64
N SER A 256 13.41 22.51 -13.46
CA SER A 256 14.35 22.78 -14.55
C SER A 256 15.09 21.54 -15.06
N LEU A 257 15.11 20.45 -14.28
CA LEU A 257 15.83 19.23 -14.62
C LEU A 257 15.07 18.40 -15.65
N ASP A 258 13.82 18.04 -15.34
CA ASP A 258 12.94 17.27 -16.21
C ASP A 258 11.47 17.47 -15.78
N SER A 259 10.54 17.44 -16.73
CA SER A 259 9.09 17.52 -16.49
C SER A 259 8.51 16.32 -15.70
N GLU A 260 9.21 15.19 -15.66
CA GLU A 260 8.82 14.00 -14.91
C GLU A 260 9.23 14.06 -13.43
N VAL A 261 10.16 14.95 -13.07
CA VAL A 261 10.60 15.12 -11.67
C VAL A 261 9.41 15.58 -10.82
N ARG A 262 9.30 14.98 -9.63
CA ARG A 262 8.37 15.38 -8.59
C ARG A 262 9.18 15.86 -7.40
N PHE A 263 8.83 17.04 -6.89
CA PHE A 263 9.46 17.64 -5.72
C PHE A 263 8.39 18.13 -4.77
N THR A 264 8.47 17.67 -3.53
CA THR A 264 7.47 17.96 -2.48
C THR A 264 8.19 18.17 -1.16
N ILE A 265 7.88 19.27 -0.48
CA ILE A 265 8.16 19.42 0.96
C ILE A 265 6.86 19.11 1.67
N GLY A 266 6.74 17.88 2.17
CA GLY A 266 5.49 17.39 2.77
C GLY A 266 5.29 17.83 4.22
N ARG A 267 6.37 18.23 4.92
CA ARG A 267 6.34 18.61 6.34
C ARG A 267 7.36 19.70 6.63
N VAL A 268 6.95 20.68 7.42
CA VAL A 268 7.84 21.69 8.01
C VAL A 268 7.47 21.81 9.49
N ALA A 269 8.46 21.71 10.36
CA ALA A 269 8.32 21.98 11.79
C ALA A 269 9.24 23.16 12.15
N VAL A 270 8.72 24.13 12.91
CA VAL A 270 9.45 25.34 13.29
C VAL A 270 9.52 25.39 14.82
N GLN A 271 10.72 25.59 15.36
CA GLN A 271 10.97 25.71 16.79
C GLN A 271 12.12 26.70 17.06
N PRO A 272 12.04 27.51 18.13
CA PRO A 272 10.82 27.85 18.87
C PRO A 272 9.87 28.68 17.99
N GLY A 273 8.57 28.54 18.24
CA GLY A 273 7.54 29.39 17.62
C GLY A 273 7.37 30.69 18.37
#